data_AF-A0A947S9C3-F1
#
_entry.id   AF-A0A947S9C3-F1
#
_cell.length_a   1.000
_cell.length_b   1.000
_cell.length_c   1.000
_cell.angle_alpha   90.00
_cell.angle_beta   90.00
_cell.angle_gamma   90.00
#
_symmetry.space_group_name_H-M   'P 1'
#
loop_
_entity.id
_entity.type
_entity.pdbx_description
1 polymer ?
#
loop_
_entity_poly.entity_id
_entity_poly.type
_entity_poly.pdbx_seq_one_letter_code
_entity_poly.pdbx_strand_id
1 'polypeptide(L)'
;MTLSTKTPLAPSQIAVEFLNPQGQPLNISDLGSEFMNANGIDLSVGNRPFQIAIEKRDSKAGNSFYEYSQNGVPFPDRLSTFIRVEGAIVPFGRIHPSHNGYPTREGTTQVIIGGVLYKVTVYLTEAKTPYFVKVIAHKKPESSGITKAQLSPRGGKIVLYSPSPDGKVPR
;
A
#
# COMPACT_ATOMS: atom_id res chain seq x y z
N MET A 1 8.72 17.10 32.53
CA MET A 1 8.03 16.91 31.24
C MET A 1 7.75 15.42 31.06
N THR A 2 6.54 14.97 31.38
CA THR A 2 6.12 13.58 31.24
C THR A 2 5.71 13.34 29.79
N LEU A 3 6.51 12.54 29.06
CA LEU A 3 6.13 12.02 27.75
C LEU A 3 4.91 11.12 27.95
N SER A 4 3.73 11.63 27.60
CA SER A 4 2.51 10.82 27.49
C SER A 4 2.74 9.79 26.40
N THR A 5 3.05 8.56 26.78
CA THR A 5 3.12 7.39 25.90
C THR A 5 1.69 7.04 25.49
N LYS A 6 1.12 7.79 24.55
CA LYS A 6 -0.10 7.35 23.86
C LYS A 6 0.19 5.99 23.25
N THR A 7 -0.53 4.97 23.70
CA THR A 7 -0.52 3.66 23.07
C THR A 7 -0.76 3.85 21.58
N PRO A 8 0.11 3.34 20.69
CA PRO A 8 -0.10 3.44 19.26
C PRO A 8 -1.44 2.79 18.91
N LEU A 9 -2.35 3.58 18.33
CA LEU A 9 -3.69 3.13 17.99
C LEU A 9 -3.77 2.90 16.49
N ALA A 10 -4.25 1.73 16.09
CA ALA A 10 -4.55 1.43 14.70
C ALA A 10 -5.61 2.44 14.17
N PRO A 11 -5.37 3.12 13.03
CA PRO A 11 -6.30 4.10 12.49
C PRO A 11 -7.61 3.43 12.05
N SER A 12 -8.68 4.21 11.96
CA SER A 12 -9.99 3.72 11.51
C SER A 12 -10.01 3.28 10.04
N GLN A 13 -9.07 3.77 9.23
CA GLN A 13 -8.92 3.41 7.83
C GLN A 13 -7.46 3.53 7.39
N ILE A 14 -7.12 2.86 6.29
CA ILE A 14 -5.84 3.02 5.59
C ILE A 14 -6.06 3.33 4.12
N ALA A 15 -5.13 4.03 3.49
CA ALA A 15 -5.16 4.36 2.07
C ALA A 15 -4.34 3.39 1.23
N VAL A 16 -4.92 2.98 0.10
CA VAL A 16 -4.26 2.22 -0.97
C VAL A 16 -4.30 3.03 -2.25
N GLU A 17 -3.13 3.24 -2.88
CA GLU A 17 -2.98 3.92 -4.15
C GLU A 17 -2.50 2.94 -5.23
N PHE A 18 -2.92 3.17 -6.46
CA PHE A 18 -2.51 2.38 -7.63
C PHE A 18 -1.64 3.23 -8.55
N LEU A 19 -0.54 2.67 -9.03
CA LEU A 19 0.47 3.38 -9.79
C LEU A 19 0.77 2.66 -11.12
N ASN A 20 1.10 3.43 -12.15
CA ASN A 20 1.63 2.91 -13.41
C ASN A 20 3.07 2.38 -13.24
N PRO A 21 3.65 1.73 -14.27
CA PRO A 21 5.01 1.20 -14.21
C PRO A 21 6.11 2.24 -13.96
N GLN A 22 5.83 3.51 -14.23
CA GLN A 22 6.72 4.65 -13.99
C GLN A 22 6.60 5.18 -12.55
N GLY A 23 5.72 4.61 -11.73
CA GLY A 23 5.48 5.00 -10.34
C GLY A 23 4.57 6.21 -10.17
N GLN A 24 3.91 6.67 -11.24
CA GLN A 24 2.95 7.76 -11.19
C GLN A 24 1.57 7.23 -10.80
N PRO A 25 0.76 7.99 -10.03
CA PRO A 25 -0.60 7.58 -9.71
C PRO A 25 -1.45 7.35 -10.95
N LEU A 26 -2.19 6.23 -10.97
CA LEU A 26 -3.28 6.04 -11.92
C LEU A 26 -4.42 6.96 -11.53
N ASN A 27 -5.00 7.66 -12.49
CA ASN A 27 -6.19 8.47 -12.28
C ASN A 27 -7.45 7.62 -12.43
N ILE A 28 -8.55 8.09 -11.84
CA ILE A 28 -9.86 7.44 -11.95
C ILE A 28 -10.28 7.32 -13.42
N SER A 29 -10.03 8.35 -14.24
CA SER A 29 -10.34 8.33 -15.67
C SER A 29 -9.61 7.23 -16.45
N ASP A 30 -8.44 6.79 -15.99
CA ASP A 30 -7.65 5.76 -16.66
C ASP A 30 -8.30 4.38 -16.55
N LEU A 31 -9.26 4.22 -15.62
CA LEU A 31 -10.07 3.02 -15.47
C LEU A 31 -11.25 2.97 -16.46
N GLY A 32 -11.50 4.04 -17.20
CA GLY A 32 -12.56 4.09 -18.20
C GLY A 32 -13.97 4.34 -17.64
N SER A 33 -14.83 4.88 -18.50
CA SER A 33 -16.17 5.34 -18.14
C SER A 33 -17.12 4.22 -17.69
N GLU A 34 -17.00 3.01 -18.24
CA GLU A 34 -17.82 1.86 -17.82
C GLU A 34 -17.60 1.51 -16.36
N PHE A 35 -16.34 1.48 -15.91
CA PHE A 35 -16.00 1.21 -14.51
C PHE A 35 -16.46 2.35 -13.60
N MET A 36 -16.27 3.60 -14.02
CA MET A 36 -16.75 4.76 -13.26
C MET A 36 -18.27 4.70 -13.07
N ASN A 37 -19.03 4.45 -14.15
CA ASN A 37 -20.48 4.34 -14.10
C ASN A 37 -20.95 3.17 -13.22
N ALA A 38 -20.33 2.00 -13.34
CA ALA A 38 -20.67 0.83 -12.54
C ALA A 38 -20.42 1.03 -11.03
N ASN A 39 -19.51 1.93 -10.66
CA ASN A 39 -19.19 2.25 -9.27
C ASN A 39 -19.77 3.61 -8.81
N GLY A 40 -20.64 4.24 -9.62
CA GLY A 40 -21.26 5.53 -9.27
C GLY A 40 -20.28 6.68 -9.11
N ILE A 41 -19.16 6.65 -9.82
CA ILE A 41 -18.10 7.67 -9.72
C ILE A 41 -18.39 8.80 -10.70
N ASP A 42 -18.44 10.03 -10.18
CA ASP A 42 -18.67 11.24 -10.96
C ASP A 42 -17.49 11.55 -11.90
N LEU A 43 -17.79 11.97 -13.13
CA LEU A 43 -16.77 12.34 -14.12
C LEU A 43 -15.89 13.52 -13.67
N SER A 44 -16.41 14.41 -12.83
CA SER A 44 -15.69 15.56 -12.27
C SER A 44 -14.48 15.17 -11.42
N VAL A 45 -14.43 13.93 -10.91
CA VAL A 45 -13.27 13.42 -10.15
C VAL A 45 -12.30 12.60 -11.00
N GLY A 46 -12.51 12.49 -12.31
CA GLY A 46 -11.71 11.65 -13.21
C GLY A 46 -10.20 11.91 -13.11
N ASN A 47 -9.78 13.16 -12.98
CA ASN A 47 -8.36 13.56 -12.86
C ASN A 47 -7.75 13.30 -11.48
N ARG A 48 -8.50 12.75 -10.53
CA ARG A 48 -7.97 12.41 -9.20
C ARG A 48 -7.28 11.05 -9.25
N PRO A 49 -6.23 10.84 -8.45
CA PRO A 49 -5.66 9.51 -8.25
C PRO A 49 -6.71 8.50 -7.82
N PHE A 50 -6.66 7.31 -8.39
CA PHE A 50 -7.44 6.17 -7.95
C PHE A 50 -6.88 5.66 -6.61
N GLN A 51 -7.67 5.90 -5.55
CA GLN A 51 -7.34 5.52 -4.19
C GLN A 51 -8.50 4.80 -3.54
N ILE A 52 -8.19 3.84 -2.68
CA ILE A 52 -9.17 3.07 -1.90
C ILE A 52 -8.87 3.27 -0.42
N ALA A 53 -9.89 3.69 0.34
CA ALA A 53 -9.86 3.66 1.79
C ALA A 53 -10.34 2.28 2.27
N ILE A 54 -9.51 1.59 3.05
CA ILE A 54 -9.85 0.30 3.65
C ILE A 54 -10.18 0.52 5.12
N GLU A 55 -11.41 0.21 5.51
CA GLU A 55 -11.86 0.33 6.90
C GLU A 55 -11.19 -0.71 7.81
N LYS A 56 -10.93 -0.30 9.06
CA LYS A 56 -10.44 -1.17 10.12
C LYS A 56 -11.50 -2.20 10.47
N ARG A 57 -11.08 -3.46 10.53
CA ARG A 57 -11.85 -4.57 11.09
C ARG A 57 -11.12 -5.13 12.29
N ASP A 58 -11.87 -5.64 13.26
CA ASP A 58 -11.31 -6.31 14.43
C ASP A 58 -11.63 -7.80 14.35
N SER A 59 -10.63 -8.64 14.54
CA SER A 59 -10.80 -10.09 14.59
C SER A 59 -11.44 -10.52 15.92
N LYS A 60 -11.96 -11.76 15.97
CA LYS A 60 -12.48 -12.35 17.22
C LYS A 60 -11.47 -12.34 18.39
N ALA A 61 -10.18 -12.32 18.08
CA ALA A 61 -9.09 -12.26 19.04
C ALA A 61 -8.68 -10.82 19.43
N GLY A 62 -9.41 -9.80 18.97
CA GLY A 62 -9.12 -8.38 19.25
C GLY A 62 -7.99 -7.76 18.44
N ASN A 63 -7.44 -8.47 17.43
CA ASN A 63 -6.44 -7.90 16.53
C ASN A 63 -7.12 -7.11 15.40
N SER A 64 -6.69 -5.87 15.20
CA SER A 64 -7.12 -5.06 14.07
C SER A 64 -6.44 -5.48 12.76
N PHE A 65 -7.21 -5.52 11.68
CA PHE A 65 -6.78 -5.82 10.33
C PHE A 65 -7.54 -4.98 9.30
N TYR A 66 -7.01 -4.93 8.09
CA TYR A 66 -7.62 -4.23 6.96
C TYR A 66 -7.68 -5.19 5.78
N GLU A 67 -8.83 -5.31 5.15
CA GLU A 67 -9.01 -6.19 3.99
C GLU A 67 -9.90 -5.51 2.95
N TYR A 68 -9.42 -5.49 1.73
CA TYR A 68 -10.15 -5.04 0.55
C TYR A 68 -9.98 -6.06 -0.57
N SER A 69 -11.05 -6.29 -1.30
CA SER A 69 -11.03 -7.11 -2.51
C SER A 69 -12.05 -6.60 -3.51
N GLN A 70 -11.66 -6.49 -4.77
CA GLN A 70 -12.56 -6.09 -5.85
C GLN A 70 -12.24 -6.86 -7.12
N ASN A 71 -13.29 -7.31 -7.81
CA ASN A 71 -13.22 -7.88 -9.15
C ASN A 71 -13.52 -6.80 -10.19
N GLY A 72 -13.05 -7.02 -11.42
CA GLY A 72 -13.42 -6.20 -12.55
C GLY A 72 -12.77 -4.82 -12.58
N VAL A 73 -11.59 -4.66 -11.97
CA VAL A 73 -10.85 -3.39 -12.03
C VAL A 73 -10.07 -3.34 -13.36
N PRO A 74 -10.33 -2.38 -14.26
CA PRO A 74 -9.71 -2.34 -15.58
C PRO A 74 -8.37 -1.62 -15.54
N PHE A 75 -7.35 -2.26 -14.96
CA PHE A 75 -6.02 -1.66 -14.92
C PHE A 75 -5.41 -1.53 -16.33
N PRO A 76 -5.08 -0.31 -16.80
CA PRO A 76 -4.53 -0.09 -18.13
C PRO A 76 -3.17 -0.79 -18.31
N ASP A 77 -2.35 -0.78 -17.25
CA ASP A 77 -1.03 -1.40 -17.21
C ASP A 77 -1.05 -2.88 -16.83
N ARG A 78 -2.25 -3.47 -16.71
CA ARG A 78 -2.43 -4.91 -16.44
C ARG A 78 -1.71 -5.33 -15.15
N LEU A 79 -1.01 -6.47 -15.20
CA LEU A 79 -0.16 -6.97 -14.10
C LEU A 79 1.07 -6.10 -13.82
N SER A 80 1.37 -5.07 -14.63
CA SER A 80 2.48 -4.15 -14.38
C SER A 80 2.12 -3.02 -13.42
N THR A 81 0.83 -2.89 -13.07
CA THR A 81 0.33 -1.96 -12.05
C THR A 81 1.02 -2.20 -10.71
N PHE A 82 1.51 -1.13 -10.09
CA PHE A 82 2.04 -1.15 -8.73
C PHE A 82 0.98 -0.72 -7.72
N ILE A 83 1.11 -1.20 -6.49
CA ILE A 83 0.19 -0.87 -5.39
C ILE A 83 1.02 -0.31 -4.23
N ARG A 84 0.54 0.81 -3.68
CA ARG A 84 1.13 1.50 -2.53
C ARG A 84 0.13 1.50 -1.39
N VAL A 85 0.58 1.16 -0.19
CA VAL A 85 -0.26 1.13 1.02
C VAL A 85 0.36 2.07 2.05
N GLU A 86 -0.37 3.08 2.51
CA GLU A 86 0.13 4.08 3.47
C GLU A 86 1.50 4.66 3.06
N GLY A 87 1.64 5.03 1.78
CA GLY A 87 2.90 5.59 1.26
C GLY A 87 3.96 4.55 0.88
N ALA A 88 3.85 3.29 1.32
CA ALA A 88 4.83 2.24 1.06
C ALA A 88 4.48 1.41 -0.19
N ILE A 89 5.40 1.36 -1.16
CA ILE A 89 5.22 0.52 -2.36
C ILE A 89 5.35 -0.96 -1.98
N VAL A 90 4.42 -1.78 -2.43
CA VAL A 90 4.47 -3.24 -2.23
C VAL A 90 5.29 -3.86 -3.37
N PRO A 91 6.44 -4.50 -3.08
CA PRO A 91 7.22 -5.17 -4.11
C PRO A 91 6.50 -6.46 -4.52
N PHE A 92 6.15 -6.55 -5.80
CA PHE A 92 5.55 -7.74 -6.38
C PHE A 92 6.61 -8.73 -6.87
N GLY A 93 6.35 -10.01 -6.65
CA GLY A 93 7.14 -11.11 -7.18
C GLY A 93 6.90 -11.39 -8.66
N ARG A 94 7.37 -12.57 -9.09
CA ARG A 94 7.15 -13.11 -10.45
C ARG A 94 5.68 -13.48 -10.64
N ILE A 95 5.24 -13.50 -11.90
CA ILE A 95 3.91 -13.98 -12.26
C ILE A 95 3.85 -15.49 -12.07
N HIS A 96 2.78 -15.96 -11.43
CA HIS A 96 2.48 -17.38 -11.25
C HIS A 96 0.97 -17.62 -11.37
N PRO A 97 0.50 -18.85 -11.63
CA PRO A 97 -0.92 -19.14 -11.60
C PRO A 97 -1.50 -18.97 -10.18
N SER A 98 -2.69 -18.41 -10.08
CA SER A 98 -3.57 -18.50 -8.91
C SER A 98 -4.11 -19.91 -8.73
N HIS A 99 -4.85 -20.12 -7.64
CA HIS A 99 -5.57 -21.38 -7.40
C HIS A 99 -6.50 -21.78 -8.57
N ASN A 100 -7.08 -20.80 -9.26
CA ASN A 100 -7.97 -21.04 -10.40
C ASN A 100 -7.25 -21.03 -11.76
N GLY A 101 -5.91 -21.03 -11.77
CA GLY A 101 -5.09 -21.04 -12.98
C GLY A 101 -4.86 -19.68 -13.65
N TYR A 102 -5.41 -18.59 -13.12
CA TYR A 102 -5.24 -17.25 -13.68
C TYR A 102 -3.86 -16.66 -13.38
N PRO A 103 -3.23 -15.90 -14.30
CA PRO A 103 -1.99 -15.18 -14.04
C PRO A 103 -2.11 -14.21 -12.86
N THR A 104 -1.18 -14.31 -11.90
CA THR A 104 -1.20 -13.52 -10.66
C THR A 104 0.19 -13.02 -10.29
N ARG A 105 0.26 -11.80 -9.74
CA ARG A 105 1.40 -11.32 -8.96
C ARG A 105 1.01 -11.21 -7.50
N GLU A 106 1.86 -11.75 -6.64
CA GLU A 106 1.78 -11.57 -5.18
C GLU A 106 2.91 -10.65 -4.72
N GLY A 107 2.59 -9.71 -3.84
CA GLY A 107 3.55 -8.82 -3.19
C GLY A 107 3.35 -8.82 -1.69
N THR A 108 4.45 -8.71 -0.94
CA THR A 108 4.39 -8.61 0.52
C THR A 108 5.38 -7.56 1.01
N THR A 109 4.96 -6.74 1.97
CA THR A 109 5.82 -5.76 2.64
C THR A 109 5.43 -5.59 4.11
N GLN A 110 6.20 -4.80 4.85
CA GLN A 110 5.87 -4.40 6.20
C GLN A 110 5.71 -2.89 6.25
N VAL A 111 4.62 -2.41 6.85
CA VAL A 111 4.27 -0.99 6.91
C VAL A 111 3.95 -0.61 8.35
N ILE A 112 4.41 0.56 8.78
CA ILE A 112 4.03 1.14 10.07
C ILE A 112 2.76 1.96 9.86
N ILE A 113 1.68 1.56 10.52
CA ILE A 113 0.36 2.17 10.41
C ILE A 113 -0.08 2.59 11.81
N GLY A 114 -0.26 3.88 12.06
CA GLY A 114 -0.59 4.39 13.40
C GLY A 114 0.43 4.01 14.48
N GLY A 115 1.71 3.83 14.11
CA GLY A 115 2.78 3.37 15.00
C GLY A 115 2.81 1.86 15.27
N VAL A 116 1.95 1.09 14.62
CA VAL A 116 1.90 -0.38 14.73
C VAL A 116 2.43 -1.01 13.45
N LEU A 117 3.20 -2.09 13.56
CA LEU A 117 3.76 -2.80 12.41
C LEU A 117 2.75 -3.79 11.81
N TYR A 118 2.42 -3.62 10.55
CA TYR A 118 1.54 -4.50 9.78
C TYR A 118 2.34 -5.27 8.74
N LYS A 119 1.99 -6.55 8.53
CA LYS A 119 2.34 -7.29 7.32
C LYS A 119 1.25 -7.04 6.30
N VAL A 120 1.63 -6.45 5.17
CA VAL A 120 0.74 -6.19 4.04
C VAL A 120 1.01 -7.22 2.95
N THR A 121 -0.03 -7.86 2.45
CA THR A 121 0.02 -8.78 1.32
C THR A 121 -0.99 -8.33 0.26
N VAL A 122 -0.53 -8.28 -0.98
CA VAL A 122 -1.32 -7.81 -2.13
C VAL A 122 -1.31 -8.87 -3.22
N TYR A 123 -2.47 -9.10 -3.81
CA TYR A 123 -2.68 -9.97 -4.95
C TYR A 123 -3.24 -9.14 -6.10
N LEU A 124 -2.66 -9.30 -7.29
CA LEU A 124 -3.16 -8.76 -8.54
C LEU A 124 -3.28 -9.91 -9.54
N THR A 125 -4.51 -10.24 -9.92
CA THR A 125 -4.83 -11.41 -10.76
C THR A 125 -5.57 -10.98 -12.01
N GLU A 126 -5.13 -11.46 -13.17
CA GLU A 126 -5.83 -11.29 -14.44
C GLU A 126 -7.04 -12.22 -14.49
N ALA A 127 -8.26 -11.68 -14.56
CA ALA A 127 -9.49 -12.47 -14.55
C ALA A 127 -10.31 -12.23 -15.82
N LYS A 128 -11.37 -13.02 -16.02
CA LYS A 128 -12.30 -12.83 -17.17
C LYS A 128 -13.00 -11.45 -17.13
N THR A 129 -13.16 -10.89 -15.94
CA THR A 129 -13.52 -9.50 -15.67
C THR A 129 -12.28 -8.79 -15.12
N PRO A 130 -11.87 -7.67 -15.72
CA PRO A 130 -10.49 -7.45 -16.18
C PRO A 130 -9.40 -7.87 -15.19
N TYR A 131 -9.41 -7.32 -13.97
CA TYR A 131 -8.50 -7.76 -12.92
C TYR A 131 -9.22 -7.89 -11.58
N PHE A 132 -8.76 -8.87 -10.79
CA PHE A 132 -9.05 -8.99 -9.38
C PHE A 132 -7.88 -8.42 -8.57
N VAL A 133 -8.19 -7.55 -7.62
CA VAL A 133 -7.24 -7.06 -6.62
C VAL A 133 -7.66 -7.50 -5.23
N LYS A 134 -6.70 -7.89 -4.41
CA LYS A 134 -6.88 -8.12 -2.97
C LYS A 134 -5.74 -7.50 -2.19
N VAL A 135 -6.06 -6.74 -1.16
CA VAL A 135 -5.10 -6.15 -0.21
C VAL A 135 -5.48 -6.60 1.19
N ILE A 136 -4.51 -7.14 1.92
CA ILE A 136 -4.68 -7.59 3.30
C ILE A 136 -3.56 -6.99 4.13
N ALA A 137 -3.90 -6.28 5.20
CA ALA A 137 -2.94 -5.81 6.20
C ALA A 137 -3.27 -6.41 7.56
N HIS A 138 -2.40 -7.29 8.05
CA HIS A 138 -2.54 -7.91 9.37
C HIS A 138 -1.54 -7.30 10.34
N LYS A 139 -2.02 -6.90 11.54
CA LYS A 139 -1.13 -6.50 12.63
C LYS A 139 -0.15 -7.64 12.89
N LYS A 140 1.15 -7.35 12.89
CA LYS A 140 2.12 -8.35 13.35
C LYS A 140 1.99 -8.46 14.86
N PRO A 141 2.08 -9.68 15.43
CA PRO A 141 2.16 -9.83 16.88
C PRO A 141 3.29 -8.94 17.38
N GLU A 142 3.04 -8.22 18.48
CA GLU A 142 4.04 -7.37 19.11
C GLU A 142 5.21 -8.27 19.53
N SER A 143 6.28 -8.31 18.73
CA SER A 143 7.58 -8.56 19.33
C SER A 143 7.86 -7.31 20.12
N SER A 144 7.59 -7.33 21.43
CA SER A 144 8.09 -6.40 22.44
C SER A 144 8.90 -5.21 21.88
N GLY A 145 8.19 -4.17 21.43
CA GLY A 145 8.77 -2.96 20.86
C GLY A 145 9.36 -3.12 19.45
N ILE A 146 9.14 -2.12 18.59
CA ILE A 146 9.98 -1.94 17.41
C ILE A 146 11.41 -1.78 17.92
N THR A 147 12.26 -2.78 17.70
CA THR A 147 13.62 -2.73 18.22
C THR A 147 14.41 -1.67 17.48
N LYS A 148 15.38 -1.02 18.14
CA LYS A 148 16.31 -0.06 17.49
C LYS A 148 16.96 -0.66 16.23
N ALA A 149 17.13 -1.99 16.18
CA ALA A 149 17.65 -2.73 15.03
C ALA A 149 16.67 -2.83 13.83
N GLN A 150 15.37 -2.64 14.02
CA GLN A 150 14.37 -2.54 12.96
C GLN A 150 14.23 -1.10 12.44
N LEU A 151 14.49 -0.09 13.27
CA LEU A 151 14.48 1.32 12.89
C LEU A 151 15.80 1.80 12.29
N SER A 152 16.91 1.13 12.57
CA SER A 152 18.23 1.51 12.08
C SER A 152 18.48 0.93 10.69
N PRO A 153 19.04 1.71 9.73
CA PRO A 153 19.44 1.18 8.43
C PRO A 153 20.49 0.07 8.61
N ARG A 154 20.33 -1.04 7.90
CA ARG A 154 21.34 -2.11 7.83
C ARG A 154 22.29 -1.80 6.69
N GLY A 155 23.59 -1.77 6.98
CA GLY A 155 24.63 -1.52 5.98
C GLY A 155 24.85 -0.04 5.62
N GLY A 156 24.36 0.90 6.44
CA GLY A 156 24.55 2.34 6.23
C GLY A 156 24.23 3.17 7.47
N LYS A 157 24.43 4.49 7.39
CA LYS A 157 24.03 5.45 8.44
C LYS A 157 23.13 6.51 7.82
N ILE A 158 22.17 7.01 8.60
CA ILE A 158 21.42 8.21 8.20
C ILE A 158 22.40 9.38 8.23
N VAL A 159 22.64 10.00 7.08
CA VAL A 159 23.41 11.22 6.96
C VAL A 159 22.41 12.37 6.89
N LEU A 160 22.37 13.17 7.94
CA LEU A 160 21.65 14.44 7.92
C LEU A 160 22.53 15.43 7.16
N TYR A 161 22.09 15.85 5.97
CA TYR A 161 22.77 16.91 5.24
C TYR A 161 22.52 18.22 5.99
N SER A 162 23.51 18.67 6.75
CA SER A 162 23.55 20.06 7.20
C SER A 162 24.10 20.87 6.02
N PRO A 163 23.33 21.80 5.43
CA PRO A 163 23.94 22.75 4.49
C PRO A 163 25.04 23.49 5.25
N SER A 164 26.29 23.34 4.78
CA SER A 164 27.40 24.11 5.30
C SER A 164 27.07 25.60 5.12
N PRO A 165 27.24 26.45 6.14
CA PRO A 165 27.00 27.89 5.99
C PRO A 165 27.95 28.53 4.94
N ASP A 166 29.03 27.84 4.59
CA ASP A 166 29.96 28.26 3.54
C ASP A 166 29.87 27.30 2.35
N GLY A 167 29.18 27.73 1.29
CA GLY A 167 28.96 26.98 0.04
C GLY A 167 30.23 26.72 -0.78
N LYS A 168 31.16 25.91 -0.28
CA LYS A 168 32.28 25.39 -1.06
C LYS A 168 32.12 23.88 -1.28
N VAL A 169 31.82 23.54 -2.54
CA VAL A 169 31.80 22.17 -3.05
C VAL A 169 33.25 21.66 -3.11
N PRO A 170 33.60 20.51 -2.48
CA PRO A 170 34.91 19.91 -2.69
C PRO A 170 34.97 19.29 -4.10
N ARG A 171 36.08 19.56 -4.80
CA ARG A 171 36.42 18.94 -6.09
C ARG A 171 36.86 17.49 -5.91
#